data_AF-A9TZN0-F1
#
_entry.id   AF-A9TZN0-F1
#
_cell.length_a   1.000
_cell.length_b   1.000
_cell.length_c   1.000
_cell.angle_alpha   90.00
_cell.angle_beta   90.00
_cell.angle_gamma   90.00
#
_symmetry.space_group_name_H-M   'P 1'
#
loop_
_entity.id
_entity.type
_entity.pdbx_description
1 polymer ?
#
loop_
_entity_poly.entity_id
_entity_poly.type
_entity_poly.pdbx_seq_one_letter_code
_entity_poly.pdbx_strand_id
1 'polypeptide(L)'
;MDPSIASMFQAFSLSIQQQQSNDRKEALATKALQVVVNKIDQFDGRNISRYLRCYVREMELNRVSEKKIVELFGLAMIPEIRNDITSITDRYGNLWEIFSHVLKDEYFLQDVDRITKKLFVEWIERPNKNLQATELLREFERQYSQLSKVEKLTLEPNKVDLFLQAADGELQGKLELLLEDKKEDEGLTTK
;
A
#
# COMPACT_ATOMS: atom_id res chain seq x y z
N MET A 1 -18.92 21.64 48.02
CA MET A 1 -17.54 21.57 47.51
C MET A 1 -17.30 22.82 46.68
N ASP A 2 -16.13 23.45 46.80
CA ASP A 2 -15.77 24.60 45.96
C ASP A 2 -15.75 24.17 44.48
N PRO A 3 -16.48 24.86 43.57
CA PRO A 3 -16.46 24.59 42.13
C PRO A 3 -15.04 24.52 41.53
N SER A 4 -14.09 25.29 42.07
CA SER A 4 -12.68 25.29 41.66
C SER A 4 -12.00 23.94 41.95
N ILE A 5 -12.27 23.35 43.12
CA ILE A 5 -11.69 22.06 43.53
C ILE A 5 -12.25 20.92 42.67
N ALA A 6 -13.55 20.92 42.38
CA ALA A 6 -14.17 19.92 41.52
C ALA A 6 -13.60 19.95 40.08
N SER A 7 -13.39 21.15 39.53
CA SER A 7 -12.76 21.35 38.22
C SER A 7 -11.32 20.80 38.17
N MET A 8 -10.52 21.04 39.22
CA MET A 8 -9.16 20.48 39.32
C MET A 8 -9.18 18.95 39.34
N PHE A 9 -10.03 18.32 40.15
CA PHE A 9 -10.14 16.85 40.19
C PHE A 9 -10.58 16.26 38.85
N GLN A 10 -11.48 16.93 38.13
CA GLN A 10 -11.91 16.51 36.79
C GLN A 10 -10.75 16.59 35.78
N ALA A 11 -9.98 17.70 35.78
CA ALA A 11 -8.83 17.86 34.90
C ALA A 11 -7.73 16.83 35.19
N PHE A 12 -7.42 16.57 36.47
CA PHE A 12 -6.47 15.52 36.87
C PHE A 12 -6.94 14.13 36.45
N SER A 13 -8.21 13.80 36.64
CA SER A 13 -8.77 12.50 36.23
C SER A 13 -8.67 12.30 34.71
N LEU A 14 -8.98 13.33 33.93
CA LEU A 14 -8.83 13.30 32.47
C LEU A 14 -7.38 13.11 32.04
N SER A 15 -6.44 13.81 32.68
CA SER A 15 -5.01 13.67 32.41
C SER A 15 -4.49 12.25 32.69
N ILE A 16 -4.90 11.64 33.81
CA ILE A 16 -4.53 10.25 34.15
C ILE A 16 -5.09 9.27 33.12
N GLN A 17 -6.37 9.43 32.73
CA GLN A 17 -6.99 8.58 31.70
C GLN A 17 -6.27 8.73 30.35
N GLN A 18 -5.90 9.95 29.96
CA GLN A 18 -5.16 10.21 28.74
C GLN A 18 -3.77 9.56 28.78
N GLN A 19 -3.06 9.65 29.90
CA GLN A 19 -1.75 9.02 30.09
C GLN A 19 -1.84 7.50 29.96
N GLN A 20 -2.77 6.86 30.68
CA GLN A 20 -2.97 5.40 30.60
C GLN A 20 -3.34 4.93 29.19
N SER A 21 -4.14 5.72 28.47
CA SER A 21 -4.48 5.46 27.06
C SER A 21 -3.24 5.56 26.17
N ASN A 22 -2.38 6.55 26.39
CA ASN A 22 -1.14 6.73 25.65
C ASN A 22 -0.15 5.58 25.95
N ASP A 23 0.06 5.24 27.22
CA ASP A 23 0.94 4.14 27.63
C ASP A 23 0.50 2.80 26.99
N ARG A 24 -0.82 2.56 26.95
CA ARG A 24 -1.38 1.39 26.27
C ARG A 24 -1.10 1.40 24.77
N LYS A 25 -1.23 2.55 24.10
CA LYS A 25 -0.93 2.68 22.66
C LYS A 25 0.57 2.45 22.40
N GLU A 26 1.44 2.96 23.25
CA GLU A 26 2.89 2.74 23.15
C GLU A 26 3.24 1.25 23.31
N ALA A 27 2.65 0.57 24.30
CA ALA A 27 2.86 -0.87 24.49
C ALA A 27 2.43 -1.70 23.27
N LEU A 28 1.31 -1.34 22.62
CA LEU A 28 0.85 -2.00 21.38
C LEU A 28 1.81 -1.74 20.22
N ALA A 29 2.32 -0.51 20.08
CA ALA A 29 3.31 -0.14 19.07
C ALA A 29 4.61 -0.93 19.22
N THR A 30 5.16 -1.01 20.44
CA THR A 30 6.38 -1.77 20.73
C THR A 30 6.17 -3.27 20.46
N LYS A 31 5.01 -3.82 20.84
CA LYS A 31 4.66 -5.21 20.52
C LYS A 31 4.62 -5.46 19.02
N ALA A 32 3.99 -4.57 18.25
CA ALA A 32 3.90 -4.69 16.80
C ALA A 32 5.28 -4.71 16.15
N LEU A 33 6.14 -3.74 16.53
CA LEU A 33 7.51 -3.66 16.04
C LEU A 33 8.31 -4.93 16.37
N GLN A 34 8.20 -5.44 17.59
CA GLN A 34 8.87 -6.67 17.99
C GLN A 34 8.43 -7.87 17.15
N VAL A 35 7.12 -7.97 16.86
CA VAL A 35 6.58 -9.05 16.04
C VAL A 35 7.09 -8.97 14.60
N VAL A 36 7.19 -7.76 14.03
CA VAL A 36 7.81 -7.57 12.70
C VAL A 36 9.24 -8.09 12.71
N VAL A 37 10.09 -7.57 13.61
CA VAL A 37 11.52 -7.93 13.66
C VAL A 37 11.71 -9.43 13.91
N ASN A 38 10.86 -10.06 14.72
CA ASN A 38 10.93 -11.50 14.95
C ASN A 38 10.50 -12.36 13.76
N LYS A 39 9.60 -11.84 12.90
CA LYS A 39 9.02 -12.60 11.78
C LYS A 39 9.83 -12.45 10.49
N ILE A 40 10.35 -11.24 10.24
CA ILE A 40 10.96 -10.88 8.94
C ILE A 40 12.31 -10.18 9.10
N ASP A 41 12.90 -10.21 10.30
CA ASP A 41 14.12 -9.51 10.68
C ASP A 41 14.02 -7.98 10.55
N GLN A 42 15.13 -7.28 10.84
CA GLN A 42 15.24 -5.85 10.57
C GLN A 42 15.35 -5.58 9.07
N PHE A 43 14.82 -4.45 8.62
CA PHE A 43 14.96 -4.01 7.24
C PHE A 43 16.43 -3.76 6.91
N ASP A 44 16.92 -4.45 5.88
CA ASP A 44 18.30 -4.41 5.42
C ASP A 44 18.48 -3.68 4.08
N GLY A 45 17.42 -3.02 3.60
CA GLY A 45 17.40 -2.35 2.31
C GLY A 45 16.96 -3.24 1.14
N ARG A 46 16.62 -4.52 1.37
CA ARG A 46 16.17 -5.44 0.31
C ARG A 46 14.69 -5.76 0.42
N ASN A 47 14.07 -6.06 -0.72
CA ASN A 47 12.66 -6.52 -0.79
C ASN A 47 11.67 -5.56 -0.11
N ILE A 48 11.83 -4.24 -0.35
CA ILE A 48 11.03 -3.19 0.29
C ILE A 48 9.52 -3.42 0.13
N SER A 49 9.05 -3.90 -1.02
CA SER A 49 7.63 -4.20 -1.21
C SER A 49 7.12 -5.28 -0.25
N ARG A 50 7.88 -6.37 -0.08
CA ARG A 50 7.51 -7.42 0.88
C ARG A 50 7.59 -6.89 2.31
N TYR A 51 8.67 -6.18 2.64
CA TYR A 51 8.88 -5.66 3.99
C TYR A 51 7.76 -4.72 4.42
N LEU A 52 7.40 -3.74 3.59
CA LEU A 52 6.33 -2.79 3.87
C LEU A 52 4.96 -3.48 4.01
N ARG A 53 4.65 -4.49 3.18
CA ARG A 53 3.41 -5.26 3.30
C ARG A 53 3.30 -5.95 4.66
N CYS A 54 4.36 -6.60 5.11
CA CYS A 54 4.38 -7.27 6.41
C CYS A 54 4.36 -6.25 7.57
N TYR A 55 5.13 -5.17 7.45
CA TYR A 55 5.21 -4.11 8.45
C TYR A 55 3.85 -3.44 8.71
N VAL A 56 3.21 -2.93 7.66
CA VAL A 56 1.91 -2.25 7.77
C VAL A 56 0.84 -3.18 8.33
N ARG A 57 0.80 -4.43 7.85
CA ARG A 57 -0.17 -5.41 8.32
C ARG A 57 -0.07 -5.61 9.84
N GLU A 58 1.14 -5.75 10.39
CA GLU A 58 1.32 -5.89 11.84
C GLU A 58 0.96 -4.60 12.59
N MET A 59 1.25 -3.42 12.03
CA MET A 59 0.90 -2.13 12.63
C MET A 59 -0.62 -1.91 12.68
N GLU A 60 -1.33 -2.22 11.61
CA GLU A 60 -2.79 -2.14 11.52
C GLU A 60 -3.46 -3.11 12.51
N LEU A 61 -2.97 -4.35 12.59
CA LEU A 61 -3.46 -5.36 13.54
C LEU A 61 -3.35 -4.89 15.00
N ASN A 62 -2.33 -4.09 15.33
CA ASN A 62 -2.11 -3.54 16.66
C ASN A 62 -2.66 -2.11 16.82
N ARG A 63 -3.42 -1.60 15.84
CA ARG A 63 -4.05 -0.27 15.85
C ARG A 63 -3.07 0.88 16.07
N VAL A 64 -1.89 0.77 15.48
CA VAL A 64 -0.85 1.81 15.52
C VAL A 64 -1.25 2.94 14.56
N SER A 65 -1.15 4.20 15.00
CA SER A 65 -1.48 5.36 14.16
C SER A 65 -0.44 5.56 13.07
N GLU A 66 -0.82 6.09 11.90
CA GLU A 66 0.10 6.33 10.77
C GLU A 66 1.36 7.12 11.16
N LYS A 67 1.20 8.16 11.97
CA LYS A 67 2.34 8.92 12.51
C LYS A 67 3.33 7.99 13.22
N LYS A 68 2.81 7.08 14.06
CA LYS A 68 3.63 6.15 14.81
C LYS A 68 4.21 5.03 13.92
N ILE A 69 3.52 4.66 12.85
CA ILE A 69 4.04 3.75 11.82
C ILE A 69 5.32 4.31 11.20
N VAL A 70 5.37 5.60 10.86
CA VAL A 70 6.60 6.22 10.33
C VAL A 70 7.69 6.28 11.40
N GLU A 71 7.38 6.74 12.62
CA GLU A 71 8.35 6.81 13.72
C GLU A 71 9.00 5.45 14.05
N LEU A 72 8.19 4.39 14.12
CA LEU A 72 8.67 3.04 14.43
C LEU A 72 9.50 2.43 13.31
N PHE A 73 9.30 2.86 12.05
CA PHE A 73 10.05 2.30 10.93
C PHE A 73 11.55 2.60 11.12
N GLY A 74 11.87 3.79 11.67
CA GLY A 74 13.20 4.20 12.15
C GLY A 74 13.93 3.20 13.04
N LEU A 75 13.17 2.38 13.78
CA LEU A 75 13.68 1.37 14.71
C LEU A 75 13.71 -0.03 14.12
N ALA A 76 13.03 -0.23 12.99
CA ALA A 76 12.85 -1.51 12.32
C ALA A 76 13.94 -1.79 11.27
N MET A 77 15.06 -1.08 11.28
CA MET A 77 16.10 -1.17 10.25
C MET A 77 17.49 -1.42 10.84
N ILE A 78 18.39 -1.92 10.01
CA ILE A 78 19.80 -2.07 10.36
C ILE A 78 20.53 -0.72 10.38
N PRO A 79 21.63 -0.57 11.15
CA PRO A 79 22.36 0.70 11.28
C PRO A 79 22.88 1.28 9.96
N GLU A 80 23.21 0.44 8.98
CA GLU A 80 23.85 0.79 7.71
C GLU A 80 22.98 1.71 6.85
N ILE A 81 21.66 1.54 6.91
CA ILE A 81 20.70 2.33 6.15
C ILE A 81 20.03 3.43 6.98
N ARG A 82 20.42 3.59 8.26
CA ARG A 82 19.80 4.54 9.19
C ARG A 82 19.80 5.96 8.64
N ASN A 83 20.93 6.40 8.11
CA ASN A 83 21.07 7.77 7.61
C ASN A 83 20.14 8.04 6.42
N ASP A 84 19.98 7.06 5.53
CA ASP A 84 19.11 7.17 4.35
C ASP A 84 17.66 7.31 4.78
N ILE A 85 17.21 6.46 5.70
CA ILE A 85 15.82 6.49 6.17
C ILE A 85 15.54 7.75 7.00
N THR A 86 16.46 8.16 7.88
CA THR A 86 16.33 9.43 8.61
C THR A 86 16.21 10.59 7.64
N SER A 87 17.02 10.62 6.58
CA SER A 87 16.93 11.65 5.53
C SER A 87 15.56 11.67 4.83
N ILE A 88 14.97 10.50 4.58
CA ILE A 88 13.61 10.39 4.01
C ILE A 88 12.57 10.90 5.01
N THR A 89 12.62 10.48 6.27
CA THR A 89 11.69 10.93 7.32
C THR A 89 11.75 12.44 7.51
N ASP A 90 12.94 13.03 7.54
CA ASP A 90 13.12 14.48 7.73
C ASP A 90 12.59 15.31 6.55
N ARG A 91 12.73 14.80 5.31
CA ARG A 91 12.26 15.51 4.10
C ARG A 91 10.75 15.48 3.91
N TYR A 92 10.11 14.35 4.22
CA TYR A 92 8.71 14.10 3.83
C TYR A 92 7.74 14.04 5.03
N GLY A 93 8.26 14.14 6.26
CA GLY A 93 7.45 14.14 7.48
C GLY A 93 6.82 12.78 7.79
N ASN A 94 5.77 12.80 8.61
CA ASN A 94 5.15 11.59 9.18
C ASN A 94 3.92 11.08 8.41
N LEU A 95 3.77 11.44 7.14
CA LEU A 95 2.69 10.92 6.29
C LEU A 95 3.11 9.56 5.72
N TRP A 96 2.45 8.49 6.16
CA TRP A 96 2.79 7.12 5.79
C TRP A 96 2.78 6.90 4.27
N GLU A 97 1.76 7.43 3.58
CA GLU A 97 1.61 7.26 2.13
C GLU A 97 2.85 7.78 1.37
N ILE A 98 3.23 9.03 1.62
CA ILE A 98 4.41 9.66 0.98
C ILE A 98 5.69 8.93 1.37
N PHE A 99 5.86 8.64 2.66
CA PHE A 99 7.05 7.93 3.17
C PHE A 99 7.21 6.55 2.50
N SER A 100 6.14 5.77 2.43
CA SER A 100 6.15 4.44 1.82
C SER A 100 6.44 4.48 0.31
N HIS A 101 5.97 5.52 -0.40
CA HIS A 101 6.28 5.72 -1.81
C HIS A 101 7.75 6.05 -2.03
N VAL A 102 8.32 6.95 -1.23
CA VAL A 102 9.74 7.30 -1.33
C VAL A 102 10.62 6.10 -1.02
N LEU A 103 10.29 5.30 0.00
CA LEU A 103 11.04 4.06 0.28
C LEU A 103 11.01 3.07 -0.88
N LYS A 104 9.86 2.89 -1.52
CA LYS A 104 9.74 2.00 -2.68
C LYS A 104 10.58 2.48 -3.86
N ASP A 105 10.65 3.79 -4.08
CA ASP A 105 11.47 4.38 -5.13
C ASP A 105 12.97 4.27 -4.80
N GLU A 106 13.38 4.55 -3.56
CA GLU A 106 14.78 4.52 -3.11
C GLU A 106 15.38 3.10 -3.16
N TYR A 107 14.66 2.12 -2.61
CA TYR A 107 15.09 0.72 -2.53
C TYR A 107 14.57 -0.14 -3.70
N PHE A 108 14.13 0.51 -4.78
CA PHE A 108 13.52 -0.16 -5.92
C PHE A 108 14.43 -1.24 -6.54
N LEU A 109 15.73 -0.94 -6.68
CA LEU A 109 16.70 -1.84 -7.32
C LEU A 109 16.97 -3.10 -6.51
N GLN A 110 16.82 -3.02 -5.18
CA GLN A 110 17.06 -4.09 -4.22
C GLN A 110 15.79 -4.91 -3.93
N ASP A 111 14.67 -4.58 -4.58
CA ASP A 111 13.39 -5.30 -4.45
C ASP A 111 13.30 -6.46 -5.44
N VAL A 112 13.74 -7.64 -5.01
CA VAL A 112 13.72 -8.86 -5.83
C VAL A 112 12.31 -9.44 -5.94
N ASP A 113 11.50 -9.25 -4.90
CA ASP A 113 10.11 -9.72 -4.83
C ASP A 113 9.11 -8.79 -5.55
N ARG A 114 9.60 -7.77 -6.27
CA ARG A 114 8.75 -6.83 -7.00
C ARG A 114 8.07 -7.48 -8.20
N ILE A 115 6.89 -6.99 -8.53
CA ILE A 115 6.23 -7.31 -9.79
C ILE A 115 7.01 -6.62 -10.91
N THR A 116 7.62 -7.42 -11.78
CA THR A 116 8.28 -6.92 -12.99
C THR A 116 7.29 -6.90 -14.15
N LYS A 117 7.57 -6.09 -15.18
CA LYS A 117 6.83 -6.13 -16.45
C LYS A 117 6.69 -7.55 -16.99
N LYS A 118 7.77 -8.35 -16.89
CA LYS A 118 7.77 -9.75 -17.32
C LYS A 118 6.75 -10.58 -16.53
N LEU A 119 6.82 -10.56 -15.20
CA LEU A 119 5.88 -11.31 -14.35
C LEU A 119 4.43 -10.85 -14.52
N PHE A 120 4.22 -9.55 -14.75
CA PHE A 120 2.90 -9.00 -15.02
C PHE A 120 2.32 -9.52 -16.34
N VAL A 121 3.10 -9.52 -17.42
CA VAL A 121 2.69 -10.07 -18.72
C VAL A 121 2.47 -11.58 -18.63
N GLU A 122 3.37 -12.32 -17.96
CA GLU A 122 3.18 -13.75 -17.72
C GLU A 122 1.89 -14.03 -16.92
N TRP A 123 1.53 -13.17 -15.96
CA TRP A 123 0.26 -13.30 -15.23
C TRP A 123 -0.94 -13.05 -16.16
N ILE A 124 -0.86 -12.06 -17.06
CA ILE A 124 -1.90 -11.79 -18.07
C ILE A 124 -2.10 -13.01 -18.96
N GLU A 125 -1.02 -13.62 -19.47
CA GLU A 125 -1.05 -14.76 -20.39
C GLU A 125 -1.54 -16.08 -19.74
N ARG A 126 -1.57 -16.18 -18.41
CA ARG A 126 -2.05 -17.39 -17.72
C ARG A 126 -3.55 -17.61 -17.99
N PRO A 127 -3.95 -18.77 -18.52
CA PRO A 127 -5.35 -19.08 -18.75
C PRO A 127 -6.07 -19.44 -17.44
N ASN A 128 -7.41 -19.37 -17.45
CA ASN A 128 -8.31 -19.88 -16.41
C ASN A 128 -8.06 -19.26 -15.03
N LYS A 129 -8.11 -17.94 -14.95
CA LYS A 129 -7.93 -17.22 -13.67
C LYS A 129 -9.13 -17.43 -12.74
N ASN A 130 -10.28 -17.88 -13.26
CA ASN A 130 -11.51 -18.11 -12.50
C ASN A 130 -11.97 -16.85 -11.72
N LEU A 131 -11.69 -15.67 -12.26
CA LEU A 131 -12.04 -14.38 -11.65
C LEU A 131 -13.27 -13.78 -12.33
N GLN A 132 -14.14 -13.14 -11.55
CA GLN A 132 -15.19 -12.29 -12.13
C GLN A 132 -14.60 -10.99 -12.70
N ALA A 133 -15.35 -10.29 -13.56
CA ALA A 133 -14.90 -9.06 -14.23
C ALA A 133 -14.34 -8.00 -13.26
N THR A 134 -15.04 -7.77 -12.15
CA THR A 134 -14.66 -6.79 -11.12
C THR A 134 -13.43 -7.23 -10.32
N GLU A 135 -13.31 -8.53 -10.05
CA GLU A 135 -12.15 -9.10 -9.37
C GLU A 135 -10.90 -9.07 -10.26
N LEU A 136 -11.07 -9.37 -11.55
CA LEU A 136 -10.03 -9.27 -12.56
C LEU A 136 -9.51 -7.83 -12.67
N LEU A 137 -10.40 -6.84 -12.76
CA LEU A 137 -10.02 -5.42 -12.82
C LEU A 137 -9.25 -4.99 -11.56
N ARG A 138 -9.73 -5.40 -10.37
CA ARG A 138 -9.06 -5.10 -9.10
C ARG A 138 -7.67 -5.72 -9.03
N GLU A 139 -7.52 -6.97 -9.48
CA GLU A 139 -6.23 -7.65 -9.53
C GLU A 139 -5.29 -6.99 -10.54
N PHE A 140 -5.79 -6.70 -11.74
CA PHE A 140 -5.04 -6.04 -12.81
C PHE A 140 -4.47 -4.70 -12.35
N GLU A 141 -5.30 -3.81 -11.80
CA GLU A 141 -4.84 -2.52 -11.30
C GLU A 141 -3.90 -2.67 -10.09
N ARG A 142 -4.10 -3.67 -9.23
CA ARG A 142 -3.19 -3.96 -8.11
C ARG A 142 -1.81 -4.41 -8.59
N GLN A 143 -1.74 -5.23 -9.63
CA GLN A 143 -0.46 -5.67 -10.21
C GLN A 143 0.18 -4.52 -11.01
N TYR A 144 -0.60 -3.83 -11.85
CA TYR A 144 -0.15 -2.70 -12.65
C TYR A 144 0.42 -1.57 -11.79
N SER A 145 -0.25 -1.22 -10.69
CA SER A 145 0.23 -0.18 -9.75
C SER A 145 1.56 -0.51 -9.07
N GLN A 146 1.95 -1.79 -8.98
CA GLN A 146 3.24 -2.21 -8.43
C GLN A 146 4.39 -2.12 -9.44
N LEU A 147 4.11 -1.96 -10.74
CA LEU A 147 5.15 -1.75 -11.75
C LEU A 147 5.87 -0.41 -11.54
N SER A 148 7.14 -0.37 -11.94
CA SER A 148 7.91 0.86 -11.94
C SER A 148 7.35 1.89 -12.91
N LYS A 149 7.72 3.17 -12.71
CA LYS A 149 7.34 4.27 -13.61
C LYS A 149 7.73 3.96 -15.06
N VAL A 150 8.95 3.46 -15.29
CA VAL A 150 9.44 3.13 -16.63
C VAL A 150 8.66 1.97 -17.24
N GLU A 151 8.41 0.90 -16.47
CA GLU A 151 7.63 -0.24 -16.97
C GLU A 151 6.20 0.15 -17.34
N LYS A 152 5.53 0.95 -16.51
CA LYS A 152 4.19 1.50 -16.79
C LYS A 152 4.18 2.31 -18.08
N LEU A 153 5.13 3.21 -18.28
CA LEU A 153 5.22 4.01 -19.51
C LEU A 153 5.32 3.13 -20.77
N THR A 154 5.95 1.96 -20.68
CA THR A 154 6.04 1.04 -21.83
C THR A 154 4.78 0.20 -22.07
N LEU A 155 3.85 0.16 -21.12
CA LEU A 155 2.61 -0.63 -21.19
C LEU A 155 1.36 0.24 -21.33
N GLU A 156 1.44 1.52 -20.90
CA GLU A 156 0.32 2.47 -20.89
C GLU A 156 -0.42 2.55 -22.22
N PRO A 157 0.25 2.61 -23.40
CA PRO A 157 -0.45 2.67 -24.68
C PRO A 157 -1.37 1.46 -24.95
N ASN A 158 -1.03 0.30 -24.38
CA ASN A 158 -1.74 -0.96 -24.60
C ASN A 158 -2.45 -1.45 -23.32
N LYS A 159 -2.65 -0.58 -22.31
CA LYS A 159 -3.15 -1.01 -21.00
C LYS A 159 -4.53 -1.66 -21.11
N VAL A 160 -5.42 -1.12 -21.94
CA VAL A 160 -6.76 -1.67 -22.18
C VAL A 160 -6.68 -3.04 -22.85
N ASP A 161 -5.85 -3.17 -23.89
CA ASP A 161 -5.65 -4.45 -24.60
C ASP A 161 -5.08 -5.52 -23.66
N LEU A 162 -4.13 -5.16 -22.80
CA LEU A 162 -3.55 -6.05 -21.80
C LEU A 162 -4.59 -6.50 -20.75
N PHE A 163 -5.55 -5.63 -20.40
CA PHE A 163 -6.65 -6.00 -19.52
C PHE A 163 -7.60 -6.98 -20.20
N LEU A 164 -7.93 -6.75 -21.48
CA LEU A 164 -8.76 -7.66 -22.27
C LEU A 164 -8.10 -9.04 -22.43
N GLN A 165 -6.80 -9.08 -22.72
CA GLN A 165 -6.02 -10.33 -22.79
C GLN A 165 -5.99 -11.09 -21.45
N ALA A 166 -6.15 -10.41 -20.32
CA ALA A 166 -6.15 -11.06 -19.02
C ALA A 166 -7.47 -11.82 -18.75
N ALA A 167 -8.55 -11.49 -19.46
CA ALA A 167 -9.85 -12.12 -19.31
C ALA A 167 -9.93 -13.48 -20.02
N ASP A 168 -10.60 -14.45 -19.41
CA ASP A 168 -10.85 -15.75 -20.05
C ASP A 168 -11.87 -15.58 -21.19
N GLY A 169 -11.80 -16.40 -22.25
CA GLY A 169 -12.46 -16.14 -23.55
C GLY A 169 -13.94 -15.68 -23.51
N GLU A 170 -14.78 -16.28 -22.66
CA GLU A 170 -16.18 -15.83 -22.50
C GLU A 170 -16.28 -14.41 -21.90
N LEU A 171 -15.46 -14.13 -20.88
CA LEU A 171 -15.38 -12.82 -20.25
C LEU A 171 -14.75 -11.80 -21.18
N GLN A 172 -13.70 -12.18 -21.93
CA GLN A 172 -13.06 -11.31 -22.90
C GLN A 172 -14.07 -10.82 -23.95
N GLY A 173 -14.82 -11.73 -24.59
CA GLY A 173 -15.81 -11.34 -25.60
C GLY A 173 -16.91 -10.43 -25.04
N LYS A 174 -17.35 -10.66 -23.79
CA LYS A 174 -18.31 -9.76 -23.11
C LYS A 174 -17.73 -8.37 -22.87
N LEU A 175 -16.46 -8.27 -22.47
CA LEU A 175 -15.78 -7.00 -22.24
C LEU A 175 -15.53 -6.25 -23.55
N GLU A 176 -15.13 -6.95 -24.61
CA GLU A 176 -14.95 -6.38 -25.95
C GLU A 176 -16.26 -5.77 -26.47
N LEU A 177 -17.38 -6.50 -26.37
CA LEU A 177 -18.72 -5.99 -26.74
C LEU A 177 -19.15 -4.74 -25.93
N LEU A 178 -18.75 -4.66 -24.66
CA LEU A 178 -19.04 -3.49 -23.82
C LEU A 178 -18.17 -2.28 -24.19
N LEU A 179 -16.94 -2.51 -24.65
CA LEU A 179 -15.99 -1.47 -25.03
C LEU A 179 -16.08 -1.05 -26.50
N GLU A 180 -16.73 -1.85 -27.35
CA GLU A 180 -17.01 -1.52 -28.75
C GLU A 180 -17.93 -0.30 -28.93
N ASP A 181 -18.47 0.24 -27.84
CA ASP A 181 -19.28 1.46 -27.71
C ASP A 181 -19.96 1.92 -29.01
N LYS A 182 -21.18 1.41 -29.22
CA LYS A 182 -22.34 2.08 -29.84
C LYS A 182 -22.05 3.16 -30.89
N LYS A 183 -21.17 2.92 -31.87
CA LYS A 183 -21.04 3.77 -33.06
C LYS A 183 -22.16 3.56 -34.09
N GLU A 184 -23.22 2.85 -33.73
CA GLU A 184 -24.32 2.47 -34.62
C GLU A 184 -25.66 3.16 -34.30
N ASP A 185 -25.67 4.35 -33.69
CA ASP A 185 -26.93 5.14 -33.58
C ASP A 185 -26.80 6.62 -33.98
N GLU A 186 -25.93 6.94 -34.95
CA GLU A 186 -26.01 8.20 -35.73
C GLU A 186 -26.52 7.94 -37.16
N GLY A 187 -27.40 6.96 -37.32
CA GLY A 187 -28.03 6.57 -38.57
C GLY A 187 -29.49 7.03 -38.70
N LEU A 188 -29.84 8.26 -38.30
CA LEU A 188 -31.16 8.83 -38.62
C LEU A 188 -31.05 9.86 -39.75
N THR A 189 -31.17 9.34 -40.98
CA THR A 189 -31.65 10.10 -42.13
C THR A 189 -32.98 10.77 -41.79
N THR A 190 -33.01 12.10 -41.76
CA THR A 190 -34.23 12.85 -42.02
C THR A 190 -34.15 13.45 -43.42
N LYS A 191 -35.00 12.91 -44.29
CA LYS A 191 -35.43 13.50 -45.57
C LYS A 191 -36.00 14.89 -45.39
#